data_AF-M0C8L2-F1
#
_entry.id   AF-M0C8L2-F1
#
_cell.length_a   1.000
_cell.length_b   1.000
_cell.length_c   1.000
_cell.angle_alpha   90.00
_cell.angle_beta   90.00
_cell.angle_gamma   90.00
#
_symmetry.space_group_name_H-M   'P 1'
#
loop_
_entity.id
_entity.type
_entity.pdbx_description
1 polymer ?
#
loop_
_entity_poly.entity_id
_entity_poly.type
_entity_poly.pdbx_seq_one_letter_code
_entity_poly.pdbx_strand_id
1 'polypeptide(L)' 'MTATTTKTLEATLAPPTAHKERKLCDLLDTYREGLREAFDAGCDTMSATSDVVTPYDLPYQAKAAL' A
#
# COMPACT_ATOMS: atom_id res chain seq x y z
N MET A 1 -34.92 -4.66 33.57
CA MET A 1 -34.34 -5.49 32.49
C MET A 1 -34.40 -4.69 31.21
N THR A 2 -33.26 -4.28 30.66
CA THR A 2 -33.18 -3.47 29.42
C THR A 2 -33.23 -4.40 28.21
N ALA A 3 -34.17 -4.17 27.29
CA ALA A 3 -34.33 -5.00 26.11
C ALA A 3 -33.24 -4.69 25.07
N THR A 4 -32.50 -5.72 24.65
CA THR A 4 -31.48 -5.61 23.59
C THR A 4 -32.16 -5.53 22.23
N THR A 5 -31.87 -4.49 21.44
CA THR A 5 -32.42 -4.31 20.09
C THR A 5 -31.36 -4.64 19.05
N THR A 6 -31.68 -5.49 18.07
CA THR A 6 -30.81 -5.81 16.93
C THR A 6 -31.19 -4.92 15.74
N LYS A 7 -30.21 -4.23 15.15
CA LYS A 7 -30.40 -3.40 13.94
C LYS A 7 -29.44 -3.85 12.86
N THR A 8 -29.93 -3.95 11.63
CA THR A 8 -29.13 -4.27 10.46
C THR A 8 -28.51 -2.98 9.91
N LEU A 9 -27.19 -3.00 9.66
CA LEU A 9 -26.46 -1.91 9.01
C LEU A 9 -26.08 -2.37 7.61
N GLU A 10 -26.44 -1.59 6.59
CA GLU A 10 -25.93 -1.79 5.23
C GLU A 10 -24.77 -0.83 4.98
N ALA A 11 -23.68 -1.36 4.43
CA ALA A 11 -22.52 -0.59 4.01
C ALA A 11 -22.31 -0.78 2.49
N THR A 12 -21.98 0.30 1.80
CA THR A 12 -21.74 0.29 0.35
C THR A 12 -20.34 0.83 0.06
N LEU A 13 -19.67 0.24 -0.93
CA LEU A 13 -18.38 0.72 -1.41
C LEU A 13 -18.60 1.99 -2.23
N ALA A 14 -18.00 3.10 -1.79
CA ALA A 14 -17.99 4.35 -2.55
C ALA A 14 -16.77 4.36 -3.50
N PRO A 15 -16.91 4.93 -4.71
CA PRO A 15 -15.75 5.18 -5.57
C PRO A 15 -14.69 6.01 -4.83
N PRO A 16 -13.39 5.74 -5.05
CA PRO A 16 -12.35 6.58 -4.51
C PRO A 16 -12.57 8.02 -5.00
N THR A 17 -12.51 8.99 -4.10
CA THR A 17 -12.51 10.39 -4.49
C THR A 17 -11.28 10.66 -5.36
N ALA A 18 -11.34 11.60 -6.32
CA ALA A 18 -10.23 11.88 -7.24
C ALA A 18 -8.87 12.18 -6.53
N HIS A 19 -8.91 12.58 -5.26
CA HIS A 19 -7.70 12.70 -4.43
C HIS A 19 -7.12 11.34 -4.02
N LYS A 20 -7.97 10.37 -3.66
CA LYS A 20 -7.55 8.99 -3.34
C LYS A 20 -6.98 8.29 -4.58
N GLU A 21 -7.58 8.50 -5.75
CA GLU A 21 -7.09 7.92 -6.99
C GLU A 21 -5.70 8.44 -7.35
N ARG A 22 -5.48 9.76 -7.33
CA ARG A 22 -4.14 10.34 -7.53
C ARG A 22 -3.13 9.80 -6.54
N LYS A 23 -3.47 9.78 -5.25
CA LYS A 23 -2.57 9.24 -4.21
C LYS A 23 -2.22 7.77 -4.44
N LEU A 24 -3.16 6.97 -4.97
CA LEU A 24 -2.90 5.57 -5.33
C LEU A 24 -1.98 5.46 -6.54
N CYS A 25 -2.15 6.30 -7.57
CA CYS A 25 -1.24 6.36 -8.71
C CYS A 25 0.16 6.77 -8.28
N ASP A 26 0.29 7.84 -7.50
CA ASP A 26 1.57 8.33 -6.98
C ASP A 26 2.29 7.22 -6.19
N LEU A 27 1.56 6.52 -5.32
CA LEU A 27 2.10 5.40 -4.55
C LEU A 27 2.59 4.25 -5.44
N LEU A 28 1.81 3.93 -6.48
CA LEU A 28 2.12 2.85 -7.40
C LEU A 28 3.32 3.18 -8.29
N ASP A 29 3.50 4.44 -8.65
CA ASP A 29 4.68 4.91 -9.39
C ASP A 29 5.94 4.82 -8.50
N THR A 30 5.88 5.30 -7.26
CA THR A 30 6.96 5.16 -6.27
C THR A 30 7.31 3.68 -6.01
N TYR A 31 6.31 2.80 -5.95
CA TYR A 31 6.52 1.36 -5.76
C TYR A 31 7.27 0.74 -6.94
N ARG A 32 6.89 1.09 -8.17
CA ARG A 32 7.55 0.59 -9.38
C ARG A 32 8.97 1.09 -9.53
N GLU A 33 9.23 2.33 -9.12
CA GLU A 33 10.58 2.90 -9.11
C GLU A 33 11.50 2.13 -8.17
N GLY A 34 11.08 1.93 -6.91
CA GLY A 34 11.86 1.14 -5.95
C GLY A 34 12.07 -0.31 -6.37
N LEU A 35 11.05 -0.95 -6.97
CA LEU A 35 11.20 -2.30 -7.53
C LEU A 35 12.23 -2.34 -8.65
N ARG A 36 12.19 -1.36 -9.55
CA ARG A 36 13.11 -1.30 -10.69
C ARG A 36 14.55 -1.04 -10.23
N GLU A 37 14.74 -0.16 -9.26
CA GLU A 37 16.06 0.10 -8.67
C GLU A 37 16.61 -1.15 -7.96
N ALA A 38 15.79 -1.88 -7.21
CA ALA A 38 16.22 -3.13 -6.57
C ALA A 38 16.62 -4.20 -7.60
N PHE A 39 15.90 -4.28 -8.72
CA PHE A 39 16.28 -5.15 -9.84
C PHE A 39 17.59 -4.70 -10.51
N ASP A 40 17.73 -3.41 -10.82
CA ASP A 40 18.94 -2.85 -11.45
C ASP A 40 20.18 -2.98 -10.54
N ALA A 41 19.98 -2.92 -9.22
CA ALA A 41 21.02 -3.13 -8.21
C ALA A 41 21.43 -4.59 -8.04
N GLY A 42 20.72 -5.54 -8.65
CA GLY A 42 21.00 -6.97 -8.52
C GLY A 42 20.80 -7.48 -7.10
N CYS A 43 19.76 -7.02 -6.41
CA CYS A 43 19.48 -7.46 -5.04
C CYS A 43 19.08 -8.94 -5.02
N ASP A 44 20.02 -9.81 -4.64
CA ASP A 44 19.79 -11.26 -4.54
C ASP A 44 19.14 -11.69 -3.22
N THR A 45 18.95 -10.76 -2.28
CA THR A 45 18.38 -11.03 -0.96
C THR A 45 17.31 -10.02 -0.58
N MET A 46 16.32 -10.48 0.20
CA MET A 46 15.23 -9.64 0.70
C MET A 46 15.75 -8.45 1.54
N SER A 47 16.87 -8.60 2.26
CA SER A 47 17.50 -7.48 2.98
C SER A 47 18.08 -6.44 2.04
N ALA A 48 18.77 -6.86 0.97
CA ALA A 48 19.31 -5.93 -0.03
C ALA A 48 18.18 -5.15 -0.73
N THR A 49 17.08 -5.81 -1.07
CA THR A 49 15.88 -5.14 -1.59
C THR A 49 15.32 -4.17 -0.55
N SER A 50 15.20 -4.60 0.72
CA SER A 50 14.71 -3.75 1.81
C SER A 50 15.56 -2.49 1.99
N ASP A 51 16.88 -2.58 1.87
CA ASP A 51 17.77 -1.42 1.98
C ASP A 51 17.52 -0.40 0.86
N VAL A 52 17.28 -0.87 -0.37
CA VAL A 52 16.95 -0.03 -1.54
C VAL A 52 15.56 0.61 -1.39
N VAL A 53 14.58 -0.13 -0.88
CA VAL A 53 13.18 0.35 -0.81
C VAL A 53 12.85 1.11 0.48
N THR A 54 13.71 1.02 1.50
CA THR A 54 13.59 1.74 2.78
C THR A 54 13.44 3.26 2.63
N PRO A 55 14.26 3.97 1.82
CA PRO A 55 14.14 5.42 1.65
C PRO A 55 12.85 5.88 0.94
N TYR A 56 12.16 4.98 0.23
CA TYR A 56 10.90 5.33 -0.44
C TYR A 56 9.76 5.54 0.57
N ASP A 57 8.90 6.53 0.31
CA ASP A 57 7.68 6.80 1.11
C ASP A 57 6.56 5.82 0.76
N LEU A 58 6.84 4.53 0.99
CA LEU A 58 5.92 3.43 0.78
C LEU A 58 5.37 2.93 2.12
N PRO A 59 4.07 2.56 2.19
CA PRO A 59 3.52 1.94 3.37
C PRO A 59 4.19 0.58 3.60
N TYR A 60 4.25 0.16 4.87
CA TYR A 60 4.90 -1.10 5.27
C TYR A 60 4.45 -2.31 4.44
N GLN A 61 3.14 -2.39 4.13
CA GLN A 61 2.57 -3.47 3.31
C GLN A 61 3.18 -3.53 1.90
N ALA A 62 3.49 -2.37 1.30
CA ALA A 62 4.11 -2.29 -0.01
C ALA A 62 5.61 -2.64 0.08
N LYS A 63 6.32 -2.16 1.11
CA LYS A 63 7.73 -2.52 1.33
C LYS A 63 7.94 -4.02 1.55
N ALA A 64 7.01 -4.67 2.25
CA ALA A 64 7.07 -6.11 2.51
C ALA A 64 6.74 -7.00 1.29
N ALA A 65 6.19 -6.41 0.22
CA ALA A 65 5.86 -7.12 -1.01
C ALA A 65 6.96 -7.04 -2.08
N LEU A 66 7.99 -6.21 -1.86
CA LEU A 66 9.19 -6.06 -2.68
C LEU A 66 10.23 -7.10 -2.27
#